data_AF-A0A8J5KJV5-F1
#
_entry.id   AF-A0A8J5KJV5-F1
#
_cell.length_a   1.000
_cell.length_b   1.000
_cell.length_c   1.000
_cell.angle_alpha   90.00
_cell.angle_beta   90.00
_cell.angle_gamma   90.00
#
_symmetry.space_group_name_H-M   'P 1'
#
loop_
_entity.id
_entity.type
_entity.pdbx_description
1 polymer ?
#
loop_
_entity_poly.entity_id
_entity_poly.type
_entity_poly.pdbx_seq_one_letter_code
_entity_poly.pdbx_strand_id
1 'polypeptide(L)'
;MKPSFSCLFFFFFLLLCFLHCVTSSIARQRDALNKFYFNNEAERSSSSSWASSLLSVSGLESKVYDNSGLKEGDKVVLLPGQPEGVHFDQYAGYVTVDRANGRALFYYFAEAVENSGSKPIVLWLNGGPGCSSLGYGAMEELGPFRVMSDGKTLYRNPYAWNKVANILFLESPAGVGFSYSNTMSDYSKSGDRRTAIDALVFLVNWFERFPEYKRRDFFITGESYAGHYVPQLAHAILHHKDHLINLKGIAIGNAVINKETDSKGTFDYFWTHALIADETIHAIHKFCNFSPDAPLTAPECDRAVDEANLAVYELDVYNIYAPLCFLSGVAPTPKSPSIENFDPCTSNYVETYLNNLEVQNALHANVTKLNYTWSGCSQVITSWSDQPSTMLPIIHELLSNGIRILKYRAIDKRIPSADHHQLVPNDHSLLAIDRPRSMGDQLQHHPTSRVQLKQGQVKVVAGGHELALEEQRDNGANETNDLAVEKEGQ
;
A
#
# COMPACT_ATOMS: atom_id res chain seq x y z
N MET A 1 34.74 48.38 10.31
CA MET A 1 35.29 47.31 9.46
C MET A 1 34.16 46.74 8.62
N LYS A 2 34.16 46.96 7.31
CA LYS A 2 33.16 46.38 6.40
C LYS A 2 33.54 44.91 6.16
N PRO A 3 32.63 43.95 6.31
CA PRO A 3 32.96 42.56 6.02
C PRO A 3 33.34 42.43 4.54
N SER A 4 34.43 41.71 4.27
CA SER A 4 34.90 41.40 2.93
C SER A 4 33.79 40.73 2.12
N PHE A 5 33.64 41.10 0.84
CA PHE A 5 32.68 40.51 -0.11
C PHE A 5 32.79 38.98 -0.16
N SER A 6 33.96 38.42 0.16
CA SER A 6 34.21 36.98 0.24
C SER A 6 33.51 36.30 1.43
N CYS A 7 33.34 36.98 2.57
CA CYS A 7 32.61 36.44 3.72
C CYS A 7 31.09 36.37 3.50
N LEU A 8 30.52 37.34 2.78
CA LEU A 8 29.09 37.32 2.41
C LEU A 8 28.78 36.21 1.41
N PHE A 9 29.68 35.95 0.45
CA PHE A 9 29.51 34.87 -0.51
C PHE A 9 29.60 33.49 0.16
N PHE A 10 30.52 33.33 1.12
CA PHE A 10 30.66 32.09 1.88
C PHE A 10 29.45 31.80 2.78
N PHE A 11 28.88 32.84 3.41
CA PHE A 11 27.65 32.71 4.19
C PHE A 11 26.44 32.38 3.32
N PHE A 12 26.33 32.98 2.13
CA PHE A 12 25.23 32.71 1.19
C PHE A 12 25.34 31.29 0.59
N PHE A 13 26.57 30.82 0.33
CA PHE A 13 26.82 29.46 -0.13
C PHE A 13 26.55 28.43 0.98
N LEU A 14 26.92 28.73 2.23
CA LEU A 14 26.54 27.91 3.39
C LEU A 14 25.02 27.91 3.61
N LEU A 15 24.33 29.03 3.41
CA LEU A 15 22.87 29.09 3.50
C LEU A 15 22.22 28.28 2.38
N LEU A 16 22.71 28.37 1.14
CA LEU A 16 22.24 27.57 0.01
C LEU A 16 22.54 26.09 0.17
N CYS A 17 23.69 25.73 0.74
CA CYS A 17 24.03 24.36 1.12
C CYS A 17 23.18 23.87 2.30
N PHE A 18 22.86 24.71 3.29
CA PHE A 18 21.92 24.37 4.36
C PHE A 18 20.49 24.22 3.80
N LEU A 19 20.03 25.11 2.92
CA LEU A 19 18.72 24.97 2.24
C LEU A 19 18.67 23.75 1.31
N HIS A 20 19.76 23.39 0.63
CA HIS A 20 19.84 22.14 -0.16
C HIS A 20 20.01 20.89 0.71
N CYS A 21 20.54 21.00 1.93
CA CYS A 21 20.72 19.87 2.85
C CYS A 21 19.42 19.56 3.62
N VAL A 22 18.57 20.58 3.84
CA VAL A 22 17.25 20.43 4.49
C VAL A 22 16.19 19.78 3.57
N THR A 23 16.44 19.63 2.27
CA THR A 23 15.49 19.02 1.31
C THR A 23 15.84 17.59 0.89
N SER A 24 16.65 16.85 1.65
CA SER A 24 16.73 15.39 1.49
C SER A 24 15.47 14.75 2.08
N SER A 25 14.31 15.06 1.51
CA SER A 25 13.06 14.40 1.84
C SER A 25 13.17 12.95 1.36
N ILE A 26 13.21 12.02 2.31
CA ILE A 26 12.92 10.61 2.05
C ILE A 26 11.63 10.55 1.23
N ALA A 27 11.67 9.92 0.06
CA ALA A 27 10.50 9.88 -0.81
C ALA A 27 9.41 9.04 -0.16
N ARG A 28 8.36 9.72 0.29
CA ARG A 28 7.20 9.10 0.93
C ARG A 28 6.22 8.61 -0.13
N GLN A 29 5.33 7.69 0.27
CA GLN A 29 4.27 7.22 -0.62
C GLN A 29 3.44 8.39 -1.19
N ARG A 30 3.24 9.45 -0.40
CA ARG A 30 2.51 10.66 -0.79
C ARG A 30 3.13 11.33 -1.99
N ASP A 31 4.44 11.52 -1.93
CA ASP A 31 5.16 12.31 -2.92
C ASP A 31 5.19 11.54 -4.25
N ALA A 32 5.30 10.21 -4.20
CA ALA A 32 5.17 9.32 -5.35
C ALA A 32 3.75 9.36 -5.95
N LEU A 33 2.70 9.29 -5.13
CA LEU A 33 1.31 9.35 -5.58
C LEU A 33 1.00 10.68 -6.27
N ASN A 34 1.48 11.77 -5.70
CA ASN A 34 1.29 13.10 -6.27
C ASN A 34 1.97 13.21 -7.62
N LYS A 35 3.23 12.77 -7.69
CA LYS A 35 4.05 12.80 -8.90
C LYS A 35 3.41 12.02 -10.05
N PHE A 36 2.90 10.81 -9.78
CA PHE A 36 2.53 9.88 -10.84
C PHE A 36 1.03 9.73 -11.08
N TYR A 37 0.16 10.08 -10.12
CA TYR A 37 -1.30 9.96 -10.27
C TYR A 37 -1.98 11.30 -10.48
N PHE A 38 -1.74 12.25 -9.56
CA PHE A 38 -2.45 13.53 -9.57
C PHE A 38 -1.86 14.50 -10.59
N ASN A 39 -0.53 14.60 -10.65
CA ASN A 39 0.18 15.57 -11.49
C ASN A 39 0.62 15.01 -12.85
N ASN A 40 0.38 13.72 -13.10
CA ASN A 40 0.80 13.09 -14.34
C ASN A 40 -0.20 13.40 -15.47
N GLU A 41 0.31 14.03 -16.52
CA GLU A 41 -0.41 14.31 -17.77
C GLU A 41 -0.18 13.22 -18.84
N ALA A 42 0.58 12.16 -18.53
CA ALA A 42 0.82 11.05 -19.46
C ALA A 42 -0.50 10.52 -20.04
N GLU A 43 -0.53 10.41 -21.37
CA GLU A 43 -1.70 10.26 -22.25
C GLU A 43 -3.03 9.98 -21.54
N ARG A 44 -3.89 11.02 -21.51
CA ARG A 44 -5.35 10.88 -21.38
C ARG A 44 -5.87 10.04 -22.55
N SER A 45 -5.56 8.75 -22.56
CA SER A 45 -6.08 7.84 -23.57
C SER A 45 -7.58 7.72 -23.30
N SER A 46 -8.37 7.93 -24.35
CA SER A 46 -9.82 7.84 -24.26
C SER A 46 -10.22 6.49 -23.65
N SER A 47 -11.29 6.49 -22.86
CA SER A 47 -11.90 5.28 -22.28
C SER A 47 -12.07 4.12 -23.27
N SER A 48 -12.15 4.42 -24.58
CA SER A 48 -12.21 3.45 -25.68
C SER A 48 -10.93 2.66 -25.96
N SER A 49 -9.73 3.12 -25.54
CA SER A 49 -8.46 2.41 -25.77
C SER A 49 -8.15 1.34 -24.71
N TRP A 50 -8.80 1.42 -23.55
CA TRP A 50 -8.60 0.46 -22.45
C TRP A 50 -9.47 -0.78 -22.60
N ALA A 51 -10.71 -0.67 -23.10
CA ALA A 51 -11.53 -1.82 -23.46
C ALA A 51 -10.82 -2.77 -24.46
N SER A 52 -10.03 -2.20 -25.37
CA SER A 52 -9.18 -2.94 -26.31
C SER A 52 -7.85 -3.43 -25.69
N SER A 53 -7.32 -2.77 -24.66
CA SER A 53 -6.17 -3.26 -23.88
C SER A 53 -6.52 -4.37 -22.88
N LEU A 54 -7.75 -4.39 -22.35
CA LEU A 54 -8.29 -5.44 -21.47
C LEU A 54 -8.43 -6.78 -22.21
N LEU A 55 -8.84 -6.74 -23.48
CA LEU A 55 -8.84 -7.89 -24.41
C LEU A 55 -7.43 -8.43 -24.74
N SER A 56 -6.36 -7.68 -24.42
CA SER A 56 -4.98 -8.13 -24.66
C SER A 56 -4.43 -9.02 -23.53
N VAL A 57 -5.08 -9.09 -22.37
CA VAL A 57 -4.65 -9.96 -21.25
C VAL A 57 -5.29 -11.35 -21.35
N SER A 58 -6.46 -11.46 -22.00
CA SER A 58 -7.08 -12.74 -22.34
C SER A 58 -6.18 -13.54 -23.29
N GLY A 59 -5.52 -14.57 -22.75
CA GLY A 59 -4.60 -15.43 -23.51
C GLY A 59 -3.13 -15.32 -23.12
N LEU A 60 -2.78 -14.57 -22.06
CA LEU A 60 -1.40 -14.47 -21.59
C LEU A 60 -0.92 -15.81 -21.01
N GLU A 61 -0.10 -16.54 -21.76
CA GLU A 61 0.74 -17.62 -21.22
C GLU A 61 1.89 -16.98 -20.43
N SER A 62 1.81 -17.04 -19.10
CA SER A 62 2.89 -16.60 -18.23
C SER A 62 4.09 -17.53 -18.37
N LYS A 63 5.29 -16.97 -18.45
CA LYS A 63 6.52 -17.75 -18.53
C LYS A 63 6.77 -18.48 -17.20
N VAL A 64 6.84 -19.80 -17.25
CA VAL A 64 7.29 -20.64 -16.12
C VAL A 64 8.79 -20.89 -16.26
N TYR A 65 9.52 -20.68 -15.17
CA TYR A 65 10.95 -20.91 -15.07
C TYR A 65 11.24 -22.11 -14.15
N ASP A 66 12.41 -22.72 -14.31
CA ASP A 66 12.88 -23.74 -13.38
C ASP A 66 13.11 -23.11 -12.00
N ASN A 67 12.41 -23.64 -11.00
CA ASN A 67 12.45 -23.19 -9.60
C ASN A 67 12.91 -24.30 -8.64
N SER A 68 13.40 -25.43 -9.14
CA SER A 68 13.79 -26.59 -8.31
C SER A 68 14.84 -26.21 -7.27
N GLY A 69 14.55 -26.52 -5.99
CA GLY A 69 15.46 -26.29 -4.87
C GLY A 69 15.67 -24.83 -4.44
N LEU A 70 15.02 -23.85 -5.09
CA LEU A 70 15.22 -22.43 -4.79
C LEU A 70 14.58 -21.99 -3.47
N LYS A 71 13.50 -22.66 -3.03
CA LYS A 71 12.79 -22.33 -1.77
C LYS A 71 13.73 -22.30 -0.57
N GLU A 72 14.57 -23.32 -0.41
CA GLU A 72 15.45 -23.40 0.77
C GLU A 72 16.57 -22.38 0.74
N GLY A 73 16.96 -21.92 -0.46
CA GLY A 73 17.87 -20.80 -0.63
C GLY A 73 17.28 -19.46 -0.16
N ASP A 74 15.95 -19.31 -0.23
CA ASP A 74 15.26 -18.10 0.20
C ASP A 74 15.00 -18.07 1.71
N LYS A 75 15.32 -19.14 2.46
CA LYS A 75 15.01 -19.22 3.90
C LYS A 75 15.74 -18.11 4.67
N VAL A 76 14.98 -17.32 5.43
CA VAL A 76 15.54 -16.33 6.36
C VAL A 76 15.64 -16.97 7.74
N VAL A 77 16.86 -17.32 8.15
CA VAL A 77 17.10 -18.00 9.44
C VAL A 77 16.84 -17.05 10.62
N LEU A 78 17.39 -15.84 10.55
CA LEU A 78 17.26 -14.82 11.58
C LEU A 78 17.52 -13.45 10.95
N LEU A 79 16.61 -12.50 11.18
CA LEU A 79 16.88 -11.10 10.85
C LEU A 79 17.76 -10.46 11.94
N PRO A 80 18.76 -9.62 11.61
CA PRO A 80 19.51 -8.87 12.61
C PRO A 80 18.58 -8.08 13.53
N GLY A 81 18.80 -8.18 14.84
CA GLY A 81 17.95 -7.50 15.82
C GLY A 81 16.55 -8.10 16.01
N GLN A 82 16.24 -9.24 15.37
CA GLN A 82 14.98 -9.97 15.59
C GLN A 82 14.86 -10.46 17.05
N PRO A 83 13.69 -10.32 17.69
CA PRO A 83 13.47 -10.83 19.04
C PRO A 83 13.46 -12.36 19.08
N GLU A 84 13.83 -12.93 20.23
CA GLU A 84 13.81 -14.38 20.46
C GLU A 84 12.38 -14.97 20.46
N GLY A 85 12.30 -16.30 20.36
CA GLY A 85 11.05 -17.07 20.44
C GLY A 85 10.17 -17.00 19.19
N VAL A 86 10.70 -16.59 18.04
CA VAL A 86 9.94 -16.48 16.79
C VAL A 86 9.73 -17.90 16.26
N HIS A 87 8.47 -18.33 16.20
CA HIS A 87 8.07 -19.70 15.88
C HIS A 87 7.25 -19.76 14.59
N PHE A 88 7.72 -19.07 13.55
CA PHE A 88 7.17 -19.18 12.20
C PHE A 88 8.31 -19.10 11.19
N ASP A 89 8.04 -19.66 10.01
CA ASP A 89 8.99 -19.68 8.92
C ASP A 89 8.89 -18.39 8.09
N GLN A 90 10.05 -17.88 7.66
CA GLN A 90 10.12 -16.70 6.80
C GLN A 90 11.11 -16.93 5.66
N TYR A 91 10.79 -16.34 4.51
CA TYR A 91 11.52 -16.50 3.26
C TYR A 91 11.64 -15.14 2.57
N ALA A 92 12.76 -14.89 1.92
CA ALA A 92 12.99 -13.70 1.13
C ALA A 92 13.93 -13.99 -0.02
N GLY A 93 13.75 -13.29 -1.13
CA GLY A 93 14.58 -13.48 -2.29
C GLY A 93 13.93 -12.96 -3.55
N TYR A 94 14.38 -13.48 -4.68
CA TYR A 94 14.01 -12.98 -6.00
C TYR A 94 13.30 -14.02 -6.85
N VAL A 95 12.25 -13.58 -7.55
CA VAL A 95 11.64 -14.33 -8.64
C VAL A 95 11.82 -13.53 -9.92
N THR A 96 12.45 -14.17 -10.91
CA THR A 96 12.65 -13.59 -12.24
C THR A 96 11.31 -13.51 -12.97
N VAL A 97 10.99 -12.33 -13.50
CA VAL A 97 9.77 -12.08 -14.28
C VAL A 97 10.06 -11.84 -15.76
N ASP A 98 11.30 -11.43 -16.09
CA ASP A 98 11.76 -11.29 -17.47
C ASP A 98 13.27 -11.59 -17.59
N ARG A 99 13.59 -12.79 -18.08
CA ARG A 99 14.99 -13.19 -18.32
C ARG A 99 15.71 -12.32 -19.37
N ALA A 100 14.99 -11.84 -20.38
CA ALA A 100 15.62 -11.09 -21.48
C ALA A 100 16.17 -9.75 -20.99
N ASN A 101 15.40 -9.08 -20.12
CA ASN A 101 15.80 -7.80 -19.54
C ASN A 101 16.53 -7.94 -18.19
N GLY A 102 16.64 -9.17 -17.67
CA GLY A 102 17.17 -9.43 -16.32
C GLY A 102 16.32 -8.79 -15.23
N ARG A 103 14.99 -8.82 -15.40
CA ARG A 103 14.02 -8.23 -14.46
C ARG A 103 13.59 -9.28 -13.44
N ALA A 104 13.71 -8.94 -12.16
CA ALA A 104 13.32 -9.78 -11.04
C ALA A 104 12.65 -8.95 -9.95
N LEU A 105 11.63 -9.53 -9.31
CA LEU A 105 10.94 -8.92 -8.19
C LEU A 105 11.37 -9.58 -6.88
N PHE A 106 11.66 -8.75 -5.89
CA PHE A 106 11.97 -9.13 -4.52
C PHE A 106 10.69 -9.36 -3.72
N TYR A 107 10.70 -10.36 -2.85
CA TYR A 107 9.60 -10.64 -1.94
C TYR A 107 10.11 -10.95 -0.52
N TYR A 108 9.23 -10.73 0.46
CA TYR A 108 9.34 -11.25 1.81
C TYR A 108 8.06 -12.01 2.15
N PHE A 109 8.19 -13.23 2.60
CA PHE A 109 7.08 -14.12 2.93
C PHE A 109 7.20 -14.55 4.39
N ALA A 110 6.17 -14.28 5.18
CA ALA A 110 6.06 -14.73 6.56
C ALA A 110 4.91 -15.73 6.67
N GLU A 111 5.23 -16.96 7.05
CA GLU A 111 4.22 -17.97 7.32
C GLU A 111 3.34 -17.59 8.50
N ALA A 112 2.15 -18.19 8.53
CA ALA A 112 1.26 -18.03 9.65
C ALA A 112 1.88 -18.63 10.92
N VAL A 113 1.74 -17.94 12.06
CA VAL A 113 2.30 -18.39 13.36
C VAL A 113 1.78 -19.78 13.75
N GLU A 114 0.51 -20.05 13.46
CA GLU A 114 -0.12 -21.32 13.78
C GLU A 114 -0.73 -21.99 12.54
N ASN A 115 -0.44 -23.28 12.39
CA ASN A 115 -1.01 -24.13 11.35
C ASN A 115 -0.82 -23.55 9.93
N SER A 116 0.35 -23.01 9.59
CA SER A 116 0.66 -22.35 8.30
C SER A 116 0.18 -23.15 7.09
N GLY A 117 0.41 -24.46 7.11
CA GLY A 117 -0.06 -25.41 6.09
C GLY A 117 -1.58 -25.57 5.95
N SER A 118 -2.41 -24.91 6.76
CA SER A 118 -3.88 -24.86 6.64
C SER A 118 -4.39 -23.47 6.23
N LYS A 119 -3.61 -22.41 6.50
CA LYS A 119 -4.04 -21.01 6.40
C LYS A 119 -4.01 -20.47 4.97
N PRO A 120 -4.83 -19.45 4.65
CA PRO A 120 -4.80 -18.81 3.33
C PRO A 120 -3.48 -18.08 3.09
N ILE A 121 -3.25 -17.69 1.84
CA ILE A 121 -2.15 -16.81 1.45
C ILE A 121 -2.74 -15.44 1.14
N VAL A 122 -2.10 -14.40 1.67
CA VAL A 122 -2.49 -13.01 1.47
C VAL A 122 -1.30 -12.28 0.86
N LEU A 123 -1.41 -11.87 -0.39
CA LEU A 123 -0.47 -10.96 -1.02
C LEU A 123 -0.75 -9.53 -0.52
N TRP A 124 0.29 -8.81 -0.11
CA TRP A 124 0.25 -7.40 0.23
C TRP A 124 1.04 -6.55 -0.77
N LEU A 125 0.42 -5.48 -1.24
CA LEU A 125 0.98 -4.50 -2.16
C LEU A 125 0.81 -3.09 -1.58
N ASN A 126 1.90 -2.40 -1.28
CA ASN A 126 1.85 -0.96 -1.09
C ASN A 126 1.71 -0.24 -2.45
N GLY A 127 1.31 1.03 -2.39
CA GLY A 127 1.04 1.84 -3.58
C GLY A 127 2.24 2.66 -4.06
N GLY A 128 2.14 3.97 -3.87
CA GLY A 128 2.99 4.96 -4.54
C GLY A 128 2.24 5.60 -5.70
N PRO A 129 2.45 5.22 -6.97
CA PRO A 129 3.10 4.01 -7.47
C PRO A 129 4.61 4.00 -7.22
N GLY A 130 5.16 2.79 -7.03
CA GLY A 130 6.61 2.60 -6.86
C GLY A 130 7.10 2.55 -5.41
N CYS A 131 6.25 2.25 -4.44
CA CYS A 131 6.62 2.17 -3.03
C CYS A 131 6.72 0.72 -2.53
N SER A 132 7.60 0.50 -1.55
CA SER A 132 8.01 -0.82 -1.09
C SER A 132 6.97 -1.47 -0.19
N SER A 133 6.60 -2.71 -0.53
CA SER A 133 5.79 -3.57 0.35
C SER A 133 6.56 -4.18 1.51
N LEU A 134 7.89 -4.25 1.41
CA LEU A 134 8.75 -4.67 2.51
C LEU A 134 8.87 -3.56 3.55
N GLY A 135 9.13 -2.33 3.11
CA GLY A 135 9.29 -1.17 3.99
C GLY A 135 8.01 -0.88 4.74
N TYR A 136 7.02 -0.34 4.03
CA TYR A 136 5.75 0.07 4.64
C TYR A 136 4.97 -1.14 5.17
N GLY A 137 4.55 -2.05 4.28
CA GLY A 137 3.73 -3.20 4.65
C GLY A 137 4.33 -4.10 5.74
N ALA A 138 5.54 -4.62 5.50
CA ALA A 138 6.13 -5.62 6.39
C ALA A 138 6.78 -5.03 7.65
N MET A 139 7.45 -3.87 7.55
CA MET A 139 8.23 -3.30 8.64
C MET A 139 7.51 -2.16 9.39
N GLU A 140 6.51 -1.52 8.79
CA GLU A 140 5.77 -0.38 9.38
C GLU A 140 4.30 -0.68 9.65
N GLU A 141 3.65 -1.61 8.95
CA GLU A 141 2.18 -1.74 9.01
C GLU A 141 1.66 -3.08 9.56
N LEU A 142 1.76 -4.20 8.85
CA LEU A 142 1.04 -5.42 9.22
C LEU A 142 1.91 -6.67 9.30
N GLY A 143 3.20 -6.54 8.97
CA GLY A 143 4.15 -7.63 9.11
C GLY A 143 4.44 -8.02 10.56
N PRO A 144 5.20 -9.12 10.73
CA PRO A 144 5.45 -9.72 12.05
C PRO A 144 6.32 -8.85 12.97
N PHE A 145 7.09 -7.93 12.40
CA PHE A 145 8.06 -7.12 13.10
C PHE A 145 7.89 -5.64 12.78
N ARG A 146 8.42 -4.82 13.68
CA ARG A 146 8.54 -3.38 13.57
C ARG A 146 9.97 -2.96 13.82
N VAL A 147 10.45 -1.98 13.08
CA VAL A 147 11.80 -1.44 13.29
C VAL A 147 11.78 -0.46 14.46
N MET A 148 12.71 -0.65 15.39
CA MET A 148 12.92 0.25 16.54
C MET A 148 13.55 1.57 16.10
N SER A 149 13.41 2.61 16.93
CA SER A 149 13.92 3.95 16.63
C SER A 149 15.45 4.06 16.48
N ASP A 150 16.19 3.00 16.82
CA ASP A 150 17.62 2.88 16.61
C ASP A 150 18.00 2.46 15.18
N GLY A 151 17.02 2.10 14.35
CA GLY A 151 17.21 1.61 12.98
C GLY A 151 18.00 0.30 12.89
N LYS A 152 18.05 -0.49 13.98
CA LYS A 152 18.90 -1.69 14.10
C LYS A 152 18.18 -2.87 14.71
N THR A 153 17.30 -2.63 15.67
CA THR A 153 16.59 -3.69 16.38
C THR A 153 15.14 -3.79 15.92
N LEU A 154 14.55 -4.97 16.08
CA LEU A 154 13.15 -5.24 15.78
C LEU A 154 12.38 -5.53 17.06
N TYR A 155 11.10 -5.17 17.07
CA TYR A 155 10.14 -5.65 18.06
C TYR A 155 8.97 -6.36 17.37
N ARG A 156 8.29 -7.23 18.10
CA ARG A 156 7.13 -7.97 17.55
C ARG A 156 5.96 -7.04 17.37
N ASN A 157 5.26 -7.19 16.26
CA ASN A 157 3.94 -6.63 16.07
C ASN A 157 2.89 -7.59 16.68
N PRO A 158 2.25 -7.25 17.83
CA PRO A 158 1.23 -8.09 18.42
C PRO A 158 -0.06 -8.13 17.59
N TYR A 159 -0.20 -7.32 16.54
CA TYR A 159 -1.35 -7.32 15.64
C TYR A 159 -0.99 -7.74 14.21
N ALA A 160 0.16 -8.41 14.05
CA ALA A 160 0.62 -8.91 12.77
C ALA A 160 -0.41 -9.79 12.08
N TRP A 161 -0.63 -9.57 10.78
CA TRP A 161 -1.59 -10.34 10.01
C TRP A 161 -1.17 -11.80 9.83
N ASN A 162 0.13 -12.10 9.99
CA ASN A 162 0.60 -13.48 9.98
C ASN A 162 0.15 -14.30 11.19
N LYS A 163 -0.61 -13.73 12.14
CA LYS A 163 -1.35 -14.51 13.13
C LYS A 163 -2.47 -15.36 12.52
N VAL A 164 -3.01 -14.97 11.37
CA VAL A 164 -4.20 -15.63 10.78
C VAL A 164 -4.05 -16.05 9.32
N ALA A 165 -2.96 -15.66 8.64
CA ALA A 165 -2.69 -16.02 7.25
C ALA A 165 -1.18 -16.11 6.97
N ASN A 166 -0.80 -16.71 5.85
CA ASN A 166 0.56 -16.61 5.33
C ASN A 166 0.65 -15.33 4.50
N ILE A 167 1.55 -14.40 4.85
CA ILE A 167 1.60 -13.07 4.24
C ILE A 167 2.78 -12.95 3.29
N LEU A 168 2.50 -12.58 2.05
CA LEU A 168 3.48 -12.37 0.99
C LEU A 168 3.56 -10.88 0.66
N PHE A 169 4.67 -10.24 1.00
CA PHE A 169 4.97 -8.86 0.66
C PHE A 169 5.79 -8.82 -0.62
N LEU A 170 5.27 -8.15 -1.66
CA LEU A 170 5.94 -8.08 -2.96
C LEU A 170 6.36 -6.65 -3.27
N GLU A 171 7.66 -6.42 -3.48
CA GLU A 171 8.17 -5.15 -3.97
C GLU A 171 7.98 -5.08 -5.49
N SER A 172 7.00 -4.30 -5.95
CA SER A 172 6.63 -4.20 -7.36
C SER A 172 6.28 -2.76 -7.73
N PRO A 173 6.63 -2.29 -8.94
CA PRO A 173 7.35 -2.99 -10.02
C PRO A 173 8.87 -3.04 -9.82
N ALA A 174 9.61 -3.53 -10.83
CA ALA A 174 11.07 -3.47 -10.84
C ALA A 174 11.59 -2.02 -10.69
N GLY A 175 12.57 -1.82 -9.81
CA GLY A 175 13.07 -0.51 -9.38
C GLY A 175 12.54 -0.08 -8.00
N VAL A 176 11.55 -0.79 -7.45
CA VAL A 176 11.04 -0.57 -6.09
C VAL A 176 11.86 -1.38 -5.09
N GLY A 177 12.38 -0.71 -4.05
CA GLY A 177 13.14 -1.34 -2.98
C GLY A 177 14.31 -2.15 -3.52
N PHE A 178 14.28 -3.47 -3.35
CA PHE A 178 15.31 -4.39 -3.85
C PHE A 178 15.00 -4.99 -5.22
N SER A 179 13.77 -4.86 -5.75
CA SER A 179 13.39 -5.32 -7.08
C SER A 179 14.11 -4.55 -8.17
N TYR A 180 14.56 -5.22 -9.23
CA TYR A 180 15.45 -4.61 -10.22
C TYR A 180 15.23 -5.09 -11.65
N SER A 181 15.80 -4.33 -12.59
CA SER A 181 16.04 -4.75 -13.97
C SER A 181 17.49 -4.44 -14.36
N ASN A 182 18.13 -5.37 -15.07
CA ASN A 182 19.45 -5.12 -15.67
C ASN A 182 19.35 -4.17 -16.88
N THR A 183 18.13 -3.88 -17.36
CA THR A 183 17.86 -3.01 -18.50
C THR A 183 17.35 -1.66 -18.03
N MET A 184 18.19 -0.62 -18.08
CA MET A 184 17.84 0.73 -17.59
C MET A 184 16.54 1.29 -18.20
N SER A 185 16.27 1.00 -19.48
CA SER A 185 15.04 1.47 -20.14
C SER A 185 13.75 0.88 -19.59
N ASP A 186 13.82 -0.17 -18.76
CA ASP A 186 12.65 -0.71 -18.09
C ASP A 186 12.08 0.26 -17.06
N TYR A 187 12.92 1.06 -16.40
CA TYR A 187 12.44 1.94 -15.33
C TYR A 187 11.54 3.08 -15.86
N SER A 188 11.84 3.61 -17.04
CA SER A 188 11.02 4.64 -17.70
C SER A 188 9.77 4.08 -18.42
N LYS A 189 9.68 2.75 -18.56
CA LYS A 189 8.52 2.03 -19.12
C LYS A 189 7.62 1.41 -18.04
N SER A 190 7.76 1.87 -16.79
CA SER A 190 6.89 1.45 -15.68
C SER A 190 5.49 1.97 -15.88
N GLY A 191 4.50 1.15 -15.55
CA GLY A 191 3.10 1.44 -15.79
C GLY A 191 2.21 0.30 -15.30
N ASP A 192 0.92 0.57 -15.18
CA ASP A 192 -0.06 -0.33 -14.57
C ASP A 192 -0.10 -1.71 -15.25
N ARG A 193 -0.17 -1.74 -16.59
CA ARG A 193 -0.23 -2.97 -17.38
C ARG A 193 0.97 -3.87 -17.17
N ARG A 194 2.20 -3.31 -17.27
CA ARG A 194 3.43 -4.10 -17.10
C ARG A 194 3.54 -4.61 -15.67
N THR A 195 3.17 -3.79 -14.69
CA THR A 195 3.18 -4.14 -13.27
C THR A 195 2.26 -5.33 -12.99
N ALA A 196 1.04 -5.35 -13.54
CA ALA A 196 0.13 -6.48 -13.40
C ALA A 196 0.64 -7.77 -14.07
N ILE A 197 1.23 -7.66 -15.26
CA ILE A 197 1.80 -8.81 -15.99
C ILE A 197 3.00 -9.40 -15.23
N ASP A 198 3.96 -8.56 -14.81
CA ASP A 198 5.13 -9.01 -14.07
C ASP A 198 4.72 -9.63 -12.72
N ALA A 199 3.72 -9.07 -12.03
CA ALA A 199 3.18 -9.64 -10.79
C ALA A 199 2.48 -10.99 -11.01
N LEU A 200 1.77 -11.20 -12.12
CA LEU A 200 1.21 -12.51 -12.47
C LEU A 200 2.32 -13.54 -12.74
N VAL A 201 3.34 -13.17 -13.53
CA VAL A 201 4.50 -14.04 -13.79
C VAL A 201 5.23 -14.36 -12.49
N PHE A 202 5.39 -13.38 -11.60
CA PHE A 202 5.93 -13.58 -10.26
C PHE A 202 5.13 -14.64 -9.52
N LEU A 203 3.81 -14.49 -9.41
CA LEU A 203 2.97 -15.41 -8.65
C LEU A 203 3.01 -16.84 -9.20
N VAL A 204 2.92 -17.00 -10.53
CA VAL A 204 3.00 -18.32 -11.16
C VAL A 204 4.33 -19.00 -10.81
N ASN A 205 5.46 -18.30 -10.94
CA ASN A 205 6.77 -18.84 -10.59
C ASN A 205 6.96 -19.05 -9.08
N TRP A 206 6.38 -18.17 -8.26
CA TRP A 206 6.41 -18.30 -6.81
C TRP A 206 5.65 -19.55 -6.35
N PHE A 207 4.47 -19.83 -6.91
CA PHE A 207 3.73 -21.07 -6.63
C PHE A 207 4.43 -22.32 -7.13
N GLU A 208 5.25 -22.25 -8.19
CA GLU A 208 6.13 -23.35 -8.58
C GLU A 208 7.27 -23.57 -7.57
N ARG A 209 7.81 -22.49 -6.99
CA ARG A 209 8.83 -22.55 -5.93
C ARG A 209 8.26 -23.05 -4.60
N PHE A 210 7.00 -22.72 -4.32
CA PHE A 210 6.26 -23.04 -3.09
C PHE A 210 5.06 -23.95 -3.41
N PRO A 211 5.28 -25.18 -3.90
CA PRO A 211 4.22 -26.02 -4.45
C PRO A 211 3.14 -26.45 -3.44
N GLU A 212 3.45 -26.52 -2.15
CA GLU A 212 2.52 -26.82 -1.05
C GLU A 212 1.42 -25.77 -0.86
N TYR A 213 1.62 -24.59 -1.46
CA TYR A 213 0.70 -23.46 -1.42
C TYR A 213 -0.21 -23.38 -2.65
N LYS A 214 0.04 -24.19 -3.69
CA LYS A 214 -0.82 -24.24 -4.90
C LYS A 214 -2.28 -24.54 -4.54
N ARG A 215 -3.21 -23.84 -5.18
CA ARG A 215 -4.67 -23.94 -4.96
C ARG A 215 -5.14 -23.58 -3.55
N ARG A 216 -4.26 -23.10 -2.67
CA ARG A 216 -4.68 -22.50 -1.39
C ARG A 216 -5.56 -21.30 -1.65
N ASP A 217 -6.51 -21.05 -0.76
CA ASP A 217 -7.26 -19.80 -0.77
C ASP A 217 -6.30 -18.62 -0.80
N PHE A 218 -6.39 -17.83 -1.87
CA PHE A 218 -5.50 -16.72 -2.15
C PHE A 218 -6.28 -15.41 -2.15
N PHE A 219 -5.72 -14.40 -1.49
CA PHE A 219 -6.26 -13.05 -1.44
C PHE A 219 -5.21 -12.06 -1.88
N ILE A 220 -5.64 -11.00 -2.56
CA ILE A 220 -4.78 -9.89 -2.93
C ILE A 220 -5.22 -8.68 -2.13
N THR A 221 -4.30 -8.10 -1.40
CA THR A 221 -4.55 -6.97 -0.53
C THR A 221 -3.54 -5.87 -0.79
N GLY A 222 -3.91 -4.64 -0.49
CA GLY A 222 -2.99 -3.52 -0.62
C GLY A 222 -3.64 -2.21 -0.24
N GLU A 223 -2.85 -1.16 -0.34
CA GLU A 223 -3.27 0.19 0.01
C GLU A 223 -2.89 1.25 -1.02
N SER A 224 -3.50 2.43 -0.92
CA SER A 224 -3.11 3.60 -1.71
C SER A 224 -3.29 3.36 -3.22
N TYR A 225 -2.24 3.59 -4.03
CA TYR A 225 -2.21 3.24 -5.45
C TYR A 225 -2.43 1.74 -5.73
N ALA A 226 -2.34 0.85 -4.74
CA ALA A 226 -2.73 -0.54 -4.92
C ALA A 226 -4.22 -0.71 -5.22
N GLY A 227 -5.06 0.34 -5.09
CA GLY A 227 -6.39 0.38 -5.69
C GLY A 227 -6.41 0.18 -7.20
N HIS A 228 -5.29 0.43 -7.88
CA HIS A 228 -5.04 0.07 -9.28
C HIS A 228 -4.38 -1.31 -9.42
N TYR A 229 -3.33 -1.57 -8.63
CA TYR A 229 -2.56 -2.83 -8.75
C TYR A 229 -3.40 -4.06 -8.43
N VAL A 230 -4.16 -4.01 -7.34
CA VAL A 230 -4.92 -5.16 -6.82
C VAL A 230 -6.01 -5.60 -7.80
N PRO A 231 -6.91 -4.74 -8.31
CA PRO A 231 -7.92 -5.17 -9.28
C PRO A 231 -7.31 -5.64 -10.60
N GLN A 232 -6.25 -5.00 -11.09
CA GLN A 232 -5.60 -5.37 -12.35
C GLN A 232 -4.90 -6.72 -12.26
N LEU A 233 -4.21 -7.02 -11.16
CA LEU A 233 -3.64 -8.34 -10.93
C LEU A 233 -4.72 -9.42 -10.75
N ALA A 234 -5.80 -9.11 -10.00
CA ALA A 234 -6.94 -10.01 -9.86
C ALA A 234 -7.58 -10.35 -11.21
N HIS A 235 -7.74 -9.34 -12.08
CA HIS A 235 -8.23 -9.51 -13.44
C HIS A 235 -7.28 -10.37 -14.29
N ALA A 236 -5.96 -10.11 -14.21
CA ALA A 236 -4.97 -10.91 -14.91
C ALA A 236 -5.00 -12.38 -14.48
N ILE A 237 -5.19 -12.67 -13.19
CA ILE A 237 -5.36 -14.03 -12.66
C ILE A 237 -6.65 -14.67 -13.15
N LEU A 238 -7.77 -13.93 -13.13
CA LEU A 238 -9.08 -14.44 -13.56
C LEU A 238 -9.07 -14.91 -15.02
N HIS A 239 -8.33 -14.22 -15.89
CA HIS A 239 -8.19 -14.52 -17.32
C HIS A 239 -6.99 -15.40 -17.66
N HIS A 240 -6.21 -15.80 -16.66
CA HIS A 240 -5.09 -16.70 -16.87
C HIS A 240 -5.59 -18.15 -17.01
N LYS A 241 -5.02 -18.91 -17.96
CA LYS A 241 -5.48 -20.27 -18.28
C LYS A 241 -5.16 -21.29 -17.19
N ASP A 242 -4.18 -21.00 -16.34
CA ASP A 242 -3.76 -21.91 -15.27
C ASP A 242 -4.48 -21.60 -13.95
N HIS A 243 -5.13 -22.61 -13.38
CA HIS A 243 -5.88 -22.52 -12.13
C HIS A 243 -5.00 -22.79 -10.89
N LEU A 244 -3.67 -22.57 -10.97
CA LEU A 244 -2.75 -22.64 -9.82
C LEU A 244 -3.17 -21.71 -8.69
N ILE A 245 -3.67 -20.53 -9.04
CA ILE A 245 -4.02 -19.46 -8.11
C ILE A 245 -5.53 -19.50 -7.84
N ASN A 246 -5.91 -19.93 -6.64
CA ASN A 246 -7.31 -20.01 -6.22
C ASN A 246 -7.73 -18.68 -5.56
N LEU A 247 -7.91 -17.65 -6.39
CA LEU A 247 -8.29 -16.30 -5.95
C LEU A 247 -9.70 -16.29 -5.32
N LYS A 248 -9.80 -15.87 -4.07
CA LYS A 248 -11.06 -15.83 -3.30
C LYS A 248 -11.59 -14.44 -3.02
N GLY A 249 -10.74 -13.42 -3.11
CA GLY A 249 -11.14 -12.06 -2.84
C GLY A 249 -9.98 -11.07 -2.89
N ILE A 250 -10.34 -9.80 -2.91
CA ILE A 250 -9.43 -8.68 -2.80
C ILE A 250 -9.83 -7.76 -1.64
N ALA A 251 -8.84 -7.10 -1.02
CA ALA A 251 -9.09 -6.02 -0.07
C ALA A 251 -8.21 -4.80 -0.38
N ILE A 252 -8.81 -3.61 -0.41
CA ILE A 252 -8.11 -2.36 -0.73
C ILE A 252 -8.36 -1.32 0.36
N GLY A 253 -7.27 -0.89 1.00
CA GLY A 253 -7.27 0.10 2.07
C GLY A 253 -6.94 1.48 1.54
N ASN A 254 -7.68 2.52 1.94
CA ASN A 254 -7.34 3.93 1.65
C ASN A 254 -6.86 4.11 0.21
N ALA A 255 -7.62 3.58 -0.75
CA ALA A 255 -7.14 3.36 -2.11
C ALA A 255 -7.74 4.34 -3.12
N VAL A 256 -6.91 4.81 -4.06
CA VAL A 256 -7.36 5.52 -5.26
C VAL A 256 -7.97 4.52 -6.23
N ILE A 257 -9.16 4.81 -6.72
CA ILE A 257 -9.96 3.91 -7.56
C ILE A 257 -10.53 4.66 -8.76
N ASN A 258 -10.86 5.94 -8.60
CA ASN A 258 -11.52 6.74 -9.62
C ASN A 258 -11.06 8.20 -9.49
N LYS A 259 -10.22 8.64 -10.42
CA LYS A 259 -9.50 9.92 -10.35
C LYS A 259 -10.45 11.11 -10.20
N GLU A 260 -11.57 11.11 -10.91
CA GLU A 260 -12.56 12.20 -10.86
C GLU A 260 -13.13 12.37 -9.45
N THR A 261 -13.65 11.29 -8.89
CA THR A 261 -14.28 11.32 -7.56
C THR A 261 -13.24 11.44 -6.44
N ASP A 262 -12.10 10.76 -6.52
CA ASP A 262 -11.03 10.88 -5.54
C ASP A 262 -10.47 12.32 -5.50
N SER A 263 -10.36 13.00 -6.66
CA SER A 263 -9.94 14.41 -6.72
C SER A 263 -10.97 15.35 -6.10
N LYS A 264 -12.25 15.17 -6.44
CA LYS A 264 -13.33 15.98 -5.83
C LYS A 264 -13.41 15.76 -4.32
N GLY A 265 -13.40 14.49 -3.90
CA GLY A 265 -13.46 14.09 -2.51
C GLY A 265 -12.36 14.73 -1.67
N THR A 266 -11.13 14.81 -2.21
CA THR A 266 -9.98 15.48 -1.57
C THR A 266 -10.32 16.90 -1.11
N PHE A 267 -10.89 17.73 -1.98
CA PHE A 267 -11.22 19.11 -1.64
C PHE A 267 -12.45 19.22 -0.72
N ASP A 268 -13.46 18.36 -0.91
CA ASP A 268 -14.60 18.27 0.02
C ASP A 268 -14.15 17.91 1.44
N TYR A 269 -13.13 17.05 1.55
CA TYR A 269 -12.54 16.70 2.83
C TYR A 269 -11.79 17.85 3.47
N PHE A 270 -10.97 18.57 2.69
CA PHE A 270 -10.29 19.76 3.20
C PHE A 270 -11.29 20.74 3.79
N TRP A 271 -12.40 20.96 3.10
CA TRP A 271 -13.45 21.86 3.56
C TRP A 271 -14.16 21.35 4.82
N THR A 272 -14.62 20.09 4.82
CA THR A 272 -15.34 19.51 5.96
C THR A 272 -14.50 19.36 7.23
N HIS A 273 -13.17 19.46 7.12
CA HIS A 273 -12.23 19.46 8.24
C HIS A 273 -11.68 20.85 8.57
N ALA A 274 -12.31 21.92 8.06
CA ALA A 274 -11.94 23.31 8.30
C ALA A 274 -10.49 23.65 7.90
N LEU A 275 -9.97 23.01 6.85
CA LEU A 275 -8.62 23.24 6.34
C LEU A 275 -8.59 24.31 5.23
N ILE A 276 -9.72 24.52 4.55
CA ILE A 276 -9.88 25.55 3.51
C ILE A 276 -11.15 26.36 3.76
N ALA A 277 -11.21 27.58 3.20
CA ALA A 277 -12.34 28.47 3.37
C ALA A 277 -13.56 28.05 2.51
N ASP A 278 -14.74 28.50 2.91
CA ASP A 278 -15.99 28.30 2.16
C ASP A 278 -15.88 28.87 0.73
N GLU A 279 -15.20 30.01 0.58
CA GLU A 279 -14.95 30.63 -0.72
C GLU A 279 -14.09 29.74 -1.63
N THR A 280 -13.06 29.10 -1.08
CA THR A 280 -12.16 28.21 -1.81
C THR A 280 -12.92 27.01 -2.36
N ILE A 281 -13.72 26.31 -1.53
CA ILE A 281 -14.48 25.14 -1.98
C ILE A 281 -15.59 25.52 -2.97
N HIS A 282 -16.27 26.66 -2.77
CA HIS A 282 -17.26 27.15 -3.72
C HIS A 282 -16.65 27.45 -5.09
N ALA A 283 -15.43 28.02 -5.13
CA ALA A 283 -14.71 28.24 -6.37
C ALA A 283 -14.34 26.90 -7.04
N ILE A 284 -13.85 25.91 -6.28
CA ILE A 284 -13.54 24.57 -6.81
C ILE A 284 -14.79 23.93 -7.42
N HIS A 285 -15.90 23.87 -6.69
CA HIS A 285 -17.16 23.27 -7.19
C HIS A 285 -17.71 23.98 -8.43
N LYS A 286 -17.47 25.28 -8.55
CA LYS A 286 -17.99 26.10 -9.66
C LYS A 286 -17.13 26.01 -10.92
N PHE A 287 -15.81 26.00 -10.77
CA PHE A 287 -14.87 26.19 -11.87
C PHE A 287 -14.06 24.94 -12.23
N CYS A 288 -13.96 23.96 -11.34
CA CYS A 288 -13.23 22.72 -11.61
C CYS A 288 -14.14 21.64 -12.20
N ASN A 289 -13.65 20.99 -13.25
CA ASN A 289 -14.25 19.77 -13.79
C ASN A 289 -13.19 18.66 -13.74
N PHE A 290 -13.39 17.69 -12.85
CA PHE A 290 -12.46 16.58 -12.62
C PHE A 290 -12.70 15.37 -13.52
N SER A 291 -13.69 15.42 -14.43
CA SER A 291 -13.93 14.32 -15.37
C SER A 291 -12.69 14.07 -16.25
N PRO A 292 -12.36 12.81 -16.59
CA PRO A 292 -11.15 12.49 -17.37
C PRO A 292 -11.10 13.16 -18.75
N ASP A 293 -12.26 13.35 -19.36
CA ASP A 293 -12.44 13.96 -20.69
C ASP A 293 -12.69 15.48 -20.62
N ALA A 294 -12.52 16.10 -19.44
CA ALA A 294 -12.74 17.52 -19.29
C ALA A 294 -11.75 18.35 -20.13
N PRO A 295 -12.20 19.48 -20.73
CA PRO A 295 -11.32 20.43 -21.40
C PRO A 295 -10.30 21.04 -20.41
N LEU A 296 -9.35 21.81 -20.93
CA LEU A 296 -8.35 22.52 -20.11
C LEU A 296 -9.02 23.25 -18.95
N THR A 297 -8.41 23.17 -17.76
CA THR A 297 -8.94 23.76 -16.53
C THR A 297 -9.08 25.27 -16.68
N ALA A 298 -10.18 25.81 -16.14
CA ALA A 298 -10.36 27.25 -16.08
C ALA A 298 -9.27 27.85 -15.15
N PRO A 299 -8.68 29.01 -15.47
CA PRO A 299 -7.69 29.65 -14.59
C PRO A 299 -8.20 29.92 -13.17
N GLU A 300 -9.51 30.04 -13.00
CA GLU A 300 -10.19 30.10 -11.70
C GLU A 300 -10.07 28.80 -10.91
N CYS A 301 -10.16 27.65 -11.57
CA CYS A 301 -9.97 26.35 -10.94
C CYS A 301 -8.53 26.20 -10.43
N ASP A 302 -7.55 26.49 -11.28
CA ASP A 302 -6.13 26.36 -10.91
C ASP A 302 -5.81 27.21 -9.68
N ARG A 303 -6.27 28.46 -9.64
CA ARG A 303 -6.10 29.33 -8.47
C ARG A 303 -6.75 28.78 -7.20
N ALA A 304 -7.97 28.25 -7.29
CA ALA A 304 -8.68 27.70 -6.14
C ALA A 304 -8.02 26.41 -5.63
N VAL A 305 -7.51 25.57 -6.54
CA VAL A 305 -6.75 24.36 -6.21
C VAL A 305 -5.41 24.72 -5.57
N ASP A 306 -4.70 25.72 -6.09
CA ASP A 306 -3.44 26.20 -5.52
C ASP A 306 -3.63 26.74 -4.11
N GLU A 307 -4.67 27.54 -3.89
CA GLU A 307 -5.05 28.06 -2.57
C GLU A 307 -5.34 26.92 -1.58
N ALA A 308 -6.11 25.92 -2.01
CA ALA A 308 -6.41 24.75 -1.19
C ALA A 308 -5.16 23.93 -0.84
N ASN A 309 -4.26 23.73 -1.82
CA ASN A 309 -3.01 23.00 -1.61
C ASN A 309 -2.04 23.77 -0.68
N LEU A 310 -1.96 25.10 -0.81
CA LEU A 310 -1.15 25.94 0.06
C LEU A 310 -1.63 25.88 1.51
N ALA A 311 -2.95 25.85 1.73
CA ALA A 311 -3.53 25.79 3.08
C ALA A 311 -3.13 24.51 3.85
N VAL A 312 -2.88 23.41 3.14
CA VAL A 312 -2.52 22.11 3.74
C VAL A 312 -1.04 21.74 3.58
N TYR A 313 -0.22 22.64 3.03
CA TYR A 313 1.17 22.35 2.65
C TYR A 313 2.05 21.86 3.82
N GLU A 314 1.88 22.47 4.99
CA GLU A 314 2.65 22.15 6.22
C GLU A 314 2.05 20.98 7.02
N LEU A 315 1.00 20.33 6.52
CA LEU A 315 0.34 19.23 7.22
C LEU A 315 0.73 17.87 6.62
N ASP A 316 0.66 16.83 7.44
CA ASP A 316 0.62 15.48 6.91
C ASP A 316 -0.78 15.20 6.34
N VAL A 317 -0.84 14.89 5.04
CA VAL A 317 -2.11 14.60 4.35
C VAL A 317 -2.53 13.14 4.52
N TYR A 318 -1.66 12.29 5.04
CA TYR A 318 -1.98 10.91 5.39
C TYR A 318 -2.59 10.77 6.77
N ASN A 319 -2.24 11.66 7.71
CA ASN A 319 -2.98 11.83 8.95
C ASN A 319 -2.92 13.29 9.41
N ILE A 320 -4.08 13.96 9.45
CA ILE A 320 -4.17 15.40 9.70
C ILE A 320 -3.90 15.80 11.14
N TYR A 321 -4.00 14.82 12.02
CA TYR A 321 -3.81 14.96 13.45
C TYR A 321 -2.46 14.40 13.90
N ALA A 322 -1.70 13.76 13.00
CA ALA A 322 -0.41 13.20 13.32
C ALA A 322 0.64 14.31 13.50
N PRO A 323 1.60 14.11 14.43
CA PRO A 323 2.77 14.96 14.52
C PRO A 323 3.64 14.80 13.26
N LEU A 324 4.43 15.83 12.94
CA LEU A 324 5.41 15.77 11.87
C LEU A 324 6.73 15.17 12.35
N CYS A 325 7.43 14.48 11.46
CA CYS A 325 8.81 14.08 11.70
C CYS A 325 9.79 15.17 11.29
N PHE A 326 10.65 15.58 12.22
CA PHE A 326 11.74 16.54 11.99
C PHE A 326 13.13 15.91 12.07
N LEU A 327 13.21 14.58 12.23
CA LEU A 327 14.48 13.87 12.27
C LEU A 327 14.91 13.45 10.86
N SER A 328 16.23 13.46 10.64
CA SER A 328 16.86 12.77 9.52
C SER A 328 17.55 11.52 10.08
N GLY A 329 17.09 10.33 9.66
CA GLY A 329 17.62 9.05 10.17
C GLY A 329 17.04 8.62 11.52
N VAL A 330 17.89 8.08 12.39
CA VAL A 330 17.49 7.42 13.66
C VAL A 330 17.30 8.40 14.82
N ALA A 331 16.60 7.96 15.87
CA ALA A 331 16.41 8.76 17.07
C ALA A 331 17.74 8.94 17.84
N PRO A 332 18.07 10.14 18.34
CA PRO A 332 19.27 10.38 19.16
C PRO A 332 19.30 9.54 20.45
N THR A 333 18.12 9.28 20.99
CA THR A 333 17.91 8.40 22.16
C THR A 333 16.87 7.35 21.78
N PRO A 334 17.10 6.05 22.09
CA PRO A 334 16.12 5.00 21.83
C PRO A 334 14.76 5.32 22.46
N LYS A 335 13.72 5.30 21.64
CA LYS A 335 12.33 5.42 22.08
C LYS A 335 11.83 4.04 22.47
N SER A 336 10.97 4.00 23.48
CA SER A 336 10.23 2.77 23.80
C SER A 336 9.23 2.48 22.68
N PRO A 337 9.07 1.21 22.25
CA PRO A 337 8.10 0.87 21.23
C PRO A 337 6.69 1.15 21.75
N SER A 338 5.85 1.76 20.92
CA SER A 338 4.47 2.03 21.25
C SER A 338 3.62 1.79 20.02
N ILE A 339 2.49 1.12 20.22
CA ILE A 339 1.48 0.89 19.19
C ILE A 339 0.38 1.94 19.28
N GLU A 340 0.15 2.47 20.49
CA GLU A 340 -0.84 3.52 20.73
C GLU A 340 -0.34 4.90 20.32
N ASN A 341 0.99 5.12 20.34
CA ASN A 341 1.59 6.39 19.95
C ASN A 341 2.31 6.24 18.62
N PHE A 342 1.68 6.74 17.56
CA PHE A 342 2.27 6.83 16.24
C PHE A 342 3.57 7.66 16.26
N ASP A 343 4.65 7.09 15.71
CA ASP A 343 5.91 7.79 15.50
C ASP A 343 6.06 8.17 14.02
N PRO A 344 5.99 9.47 13.66
CA PRO A 344 6.03 9.91 12.27
C PRO A 344 7.40 9.72 11.61
N CYS A 345 8.44 9.35 12.39
CA CYS A 345 9.78 9.10 11.90
C CYS A 345 10.07 7.63 11.60
N THR A 346 9.06 6.74 11.72
CA THR A 346 9.23 5.29 11.55
C THR A 346 9.91 4.92 10.23
N SER A 347 9.51 5.54 9.12
CA SER A 347 10.08 5.21 7.80
C SER A 347 11.57 5.52 7.69
N ASN A 348 12.09 6.50 8.45
CA ASN A 348 13.53 6.77 8.50
C ASN A 348 14.30 5.62 9.17
N TYR A 349 13.69 5.01 10.19
CA TYR A 349 14.27 3.89 10.93
C TYR A 349 14.32 2.65 10.04
N VAL A 350 13.24 2.40 9.30
CA VAL A 350 13.14 1.32 8.31
C VAL A 350 14.17 1.49 7.19
N GLU A 351 14.32 2.70 6.64
CA GLU A 351 15.33 2.97 5.62
C GLU A 351 16.75 2.72 6.14
N THR A 352 17.03 3.09 7.39
CA THR A 352 18.32 2.80 8.03
C THR A 352 18.53 1.29 8.18
N TYR A 353 17.50 0.57 8.64
CA TYR A 353 17.56 -0.86 8.90
C TYR A 353 17.75 -1.67 7.61
N LEU A 354 16.98 -1.39 6.56
CA LEU A 354 17.06 -2.11 5.28
C LEU A 354 18.30 -1.78 4.46
N ASN A 355 18.97 -0.65 4.73
CA ASN A 355 20.30 -0.36 4.17
C ASN A 355 21.47 -0.97 4.95
N ASN A 356 21.21 -1.67 6.06
CA ASN A 356 22.25 -2.43 6.75
C ASN A 356 22.65 -3.69 5.95
N LEU A 357 23.95 -3.88 5.74
CA LEU A 357 24.47 -5.01 4.94
C LEU A 357 24.14 -6.38 5.55
N GLU A 358 24.16 -6.53 6.88
CA GLU A 358 23.79 -7.78 7.54
C GLU A 358 22.31 -8.09 7.33
N VAL A 359 21.45 -7.06 7.33
CA VAL A 359 20.02 -7.21 7.05
C VAL A 359 19.79 -7.61 5.60
N GLN A 360 20.47 -6.96 4.64
CA GLN A 360 20.39 -7.32 3.23
C GLN A 360 20.86 -8.76 2.99
N ASN A 361 21.96 -9.17 3.63
CA ASN A 361 22.46 -10.54 3.54
C ASN A 361 21.46 -11.56 4.11
N ALA A 362 20.86 -11.26 5.27
CA ALA A 362 19.87 -12.13 5.90
C ALA A 362 18.59 -12.28 5.05
N LEU A 363 18.21 -11.23 4.32
CA LEU A 363 17.07 -11.21 3.41
C LEU A 363 17.39 -11.74 2.01
N HIS A 364 18.64 -12.15 1.75
CA HIS A 364 19.10 -12.50 0.39
C HIS A 364 18.86 -11.38 -0.64
N ALA A 365 18.93 -10.13 -0.18
CA ALA A 365 18.64 -8.93 -0.95
C ALA A 365 19.91 -8.33 -1.57
N ASN A 366 19.72 -7.40 -2.53
CA ASN A 366 20.79 -6.64 -3.18
C ASN A 366 21.91 -7.50 -3.83
N VAL A 367 21.54 -8.68 -4.33
CA VAL A 367 22.50 -9.66 -4.88
C VAL A 367 23.24 -9.18 -6.13
N THR A 368 22.68 -8.19 -6.83
CA THR A 368 23.27 -7.59 -8.04
C THR A 368 24.11 -6.33 -7.75
N LYS A 369 24.22 -5.90 -6.49
CA LYS A 369 24.84 -4.63 -6.09
C LYS A 369 24.21 -3.45 -6.83
N LEU A 370 22.94 -3.21 -6.50
CA LEU A 370 22.14 -2.12 -7.06
C LEU A 370 22.91 -0.80 -6.98
N ASN A 371 22.79 0.01 -8.03
CA ASN A 371 23.44 1.32 -8.12
C ASN A 371 22.67 2.43 -7.35
N TYR A 372 21.69 2.04 -6.55
CA TYR A 372 20.90 2.88 -5.66
C TYR A 372 20.74 2.16 -4.32
N THR A 373 20.55 2.94 -3.26
CA THR A 373 20.21 2.44 -1.93
C THR A 373 18.74 2.10 -1.84
N TRP A 374 18.37 1.21 -0.91
CA TRP A 374 16.97 0.97 -0.61
C TRP A 374 16.34 2.28 -0.10
N SER A 375 15.12 2.56 -0.51
CA SER A 375 14.31 3.68 -0.04
C SER A 375 12.84 3.27 -0.06
N GLY A 376 12.01 3.93 0.76
CA GLY A 376 10.59 3.61 0.86
C GLY A 376 9.85 3.67 -0.47
N CYS A 377 10.18 4.64 -1.32
CA CYS A 377 9.68 4.72 -2.70
C CYS A 377 10.81 4.91 -3.71
N SER A 378 10.65 4.28 -4.88
CA SER A 378 11.66 4.21 -5.93
C SER A 378 12.15 5.59 -6.38
N GLN A 379 13.48 5.75 -6.40
CA GLN A 379 14.15 6.91 -6.99
C GLN A 379 14.48 6.72 -8.48
N VAL A 380 14.44 5.49 -8.98
CA VAL A 380 14.85 5.17 -10.36
C VAL A 380 13.68 5.09 -11.33
N ILE A 381 12.45 4.89 -10.84
CA ILE A 381 11.24 5.05 -11.64
C ILE A 381 10.99 6.55 -11.80
N THR A 382 11.16 7.04 -13.02
CA THR A 382 11.04 8.47 -13.34
C THR A 382 9.76 8.83 -14.08
N SER A 383 9.12 7.84 -14.71
CA SER A 383 7.88 8.01 -15.48
C SER A 383 6.92 6.85 -15.25
N TRP A 384 5.63 7.11 -15.49
CA TRP A 384 4.56 6.13 -15.41
C TRP A 384 3.78 6.15 -16.74
N SER A 385 3.88 5.06 -17.52
CA SER A 385 3.49 4.99 -18.93
C SER A 385 2.00 4.86 -19.16
N ASP A 386 1.29 4.23 -18.23
CA ASP A 386 -0.12 3.97 -18.33
C ASP A 386 -0.76 3.90 -16.94
N GLN A 387 -1.93 4.53 -16.84
CA GLN A 387 -2.70 4.68 -15.62
C GLN A 387 -4.15 4.99 -16.01
N PRO A 388 -5.07 4.00 -15.93
CA PRO A 388 -6.47 4.23 -16.25
C PRO A 388 -7.08 5.23 -15.25
N SER A 389 -8.01 6.05 -15.67
CA SER A 389 -8.66 7.03 -14.76
C SER A 389 -9.59 6.38 -13.73
N THR A 390 -9.99 5.13 -13.93
CA THR A 390 -10.92 4.41 -13.07
C THR A 390 -10.72 2.90 -13.10
N MET A 391 -10.89 2.25 -11.95
CA MET A 391 -10.88 0.79 -11.82
C MET A 391 -12.26 0.14 -11.70
N LEU A 392 -13.33 0.95 -11.71
CA LEU A 392 -14.70 0.46 -11.55
C LEU A 392 -15.09 -0.64 -12.55
N PRO A 393 -14.75 -0.58 -13.86
CA PRO A 393 -15.09 -1.64 -14.80
C PRO A 393 -14.52 -3.02 -14.39
N ILE A 394 -13.24 -3.05 -14.00
CA ILE A 394 -12.59 -4.29 -13.54
C ILE A 394 -13.22 -4.78 -12.24
N ILE A 395 -13.47 -3.88 -11.30
CA ILE A 395 -14.12 -4.22 -10.02
C ILE A 395 -15.50 -4.85 -10.26
N HIS A 396 -16.30 -4.31 -11.18
CA HIS A 396 -17.60 -4.89 -11.54
C HIS A 396 -17.49 -6.28 -12.17
N GLU A 397 -16.49 -6.50 -13.01
CA GLU A 397 -16.23 -7.82 -13.59
C GLU A 397 -15.81 -8.84 -12.52
N LEU A 398 -14.91 -8.47 -11.62
CA LEU A 398 -14.48 -9.32 -10.50
C LEU A 398 -15.68 -9.73 -9.62
N LEU A 399 -16.57 -8.77 -9.30
CA LEU A 399 -17.80 -9.04 -8.56
C LEU A 399 -18.71 -10.02 -9.32
N SER A 400 -18.87 -9.82 -10.64
CA SER A 400 -19.70 -10.67 -11.50
C SER A 400 -19.16 -12.11 -11.58
N ASN A 401 -17.85 -12.29 -11.39
CA ASN A 401 -17.18 -13.58 -11.33
C ASN A 401 -17.03 -14.14 -9.89
N GLY A 402 -17.75 -13.57 -8.92
CA GLY A 402 -17.83 -14.12 -7.56
C GLY A 402 -16.61 -13.84 -6.67
N ILE A 403 -15.70 -12.96 -7.11
CA ILE A 403 -14.58 -12.50 -6.28
C ILE A 403 -15.11 -11.56 -5.21
N ARG A 404 -14.79 -11.86 -3.94
CA ARG A 404 -15.18 -11.00 -2.82
C ARG A 404 -14.35 -9.74 -2.80
N ILE A 405 -14.96 -8.60 -2.52
CA ILE A 405 -14.26 -7.32 -2.44
C ILE A 405 -14.53 -6.68 -1.08
N LEU A 406 -13.46 -6.29 -0.40
CA LEU A 406 -13.49 -5.44 0.79
C LEU A 406 -12.81 -4.11 0.46
N LYS A 407 -13.55 -3.01 0.56
CA LYS A 407 -12.95 -1.65 0.55
C LYS A 407 -12.99 -1.14 1.99
N TYR A 408 -11.84 -0.76 2.53
CA TYR A 408 -11.75 -0.17 3.86
C TYR A 408 -11.05 1.18 3.82
N ARG A 409 -11.48 2.12 4.68
CA ARG A 409 -10.96 3.49 4.70
C ARG A 409 -10.92 4.04 6.14
N ALA A 410 -9.96 4.93 6.40
CA ALA A 410 -9.79 5.67 7.66
C ALA A 410 -9.86 7.21 7.44
N ILE A 411 -9.47 8.01 8.44
CA ILE A 411 -9.35 9.47 8.37
C ILE A 411 -8.09 9.85 7.58
N ASP A 412 -8.17 9.79 6.26
CA ASP A 412 -7.07 10.11 5.34
C ASP A 412 -7.47 11.25 4.39
N LYS A 413 -6.65 12.32 4.31
CA LYS A 413 -6.98 13.48 3.47
C LYS A 413 -6.86 13.20 1.99
N ARG A 414 -5.96 12.29 1.61
CA ARG A 414 -5.64 12.07 0.20
C ARG A 414 -6.76 11.31 -0.50
N ILE A 415 -7.48 10.47 0.26
CA ILE A 415 -8.55 9.60 -0.25
C ILE A 415 -9.72 9.62 0.76
N PRO A 416 -10.58 10.63 0.70
CA PRO A 416 -11.51 10.91 1.78
C PRO A 416 -12.64 9.93 2.03
N SER A 417 -13.21 10.04 3.23
CA SER A 417 -14.38 9.29 3.68
C SER A 417 -15.74 9.81 3.19
N ALA A 418 -15.79 10.83 2.31
CA ALA A 418 -17.06 11.35 1.76
C ALA A 418 -17.62 10.50 0.59
N ASP A 419 -16.85 9.54 0.08
CA ASP A 419 -17.11 8.78 -1.17
C ASP A 419 -17.74 7.39 -0.98
N HIS A 420 -18.63 7.21 0.02
CA HIS A 420 -19.18 5.90 0.41
C HIS A 420 -19.95 5.15 -0.70
N HIS A 421 -20.40 5.82 -1.77
CA HIS A 421 -21.38 5.24 -2.71
C HIS A 421 -20.80 4.60 -3.99
N GLN A 422 -19.49 4.60 -4.20
CA GLN A 422 -18.93 4.23 -5.51
C GLN A 422 -18.99 2.74 -5.89
N LEU A 423 -19.12 1.82 -4.92
CA LEU A 423 -19.24 0.37 -5.21
C LEU A 423 -20.69 -0.10 -5.34
N VAL A 424 -21.65 0.82 -5.21
CA VAL A 424 -23.09 0.51 -5.24
C VAL A 424 -23.66 1.08 -6.54
N PRO A 425 -23.72 0.33 -7.66
CA PRO A 425 -24.65 0.64 -8.72
C PRO A 425 -26.07 0.73 -8.15
N ASN A 426 -26.93 1.50 -8.83
CA ASN A 426 -28.37 1.64 -8.58
C ASN A 426 -29.17 0.32 -8.72
N ASP A 427 -28.52 -0.83 -8.53
CA ASP A 427 -29.08 -2.16 -8.59
C ASP A 427 -29.36 -2.64 -7.16
N HIS A 428 -30.62 -2.94 -6.86
CA HIS A 428 -31.16 -3.25 -5.53
C HIS A 428 -30.65 -4.57 -4.91
N SER A 429 -29.51 -5.08 -5.38
CA SER A 429 -28.88 -6.33 -4.95
C SER A 429 -27.63 -6.14 -4.09
N LEU A 430 -27.16 -4.91 -3.89
CA LEU A 430 -25.94 -4.59 -3.13
C LEU A 430 -26.28 -3.90 -1.80
N LEU A 431 -26.11 -4.63 -0.70
CA LEU A 431 -26.20 -4.08 0.66
C LEU A 431 -24.85 -3.46 1.04
N ALA A 432 -24.75 -2.13 0.98
CA ALA A 432 -23.79 -1.40 1.79
C ALA A 432 -24.22 -1.54 3.25
N ILE A 433 -23.42 -2.23 4.07
CA ILE A 433 -23.62 -2.20 5.51
C ILE A 433 -22.96 -0.94 6.04
N ASP A 434 -23.71 0.14 6.08
CA ASP A 434 -23.39 1.29 6.92
C ASP A 434 -23.92 1.01 8.33
N ARG A 435 -23.31 0.04 9.01
CA ARG A 435 -23.49 -0.14 10.45
C ARG A 435 -22.17 0.22 11.11
N PRO A 436 -22.15 1.11 12.10
CA PRO A 436 -21.00 1.19 13.00
C PRO A 436 -20.83 -0.20 13.63
N ARG A 437 -19.84 -0.97 13.17
CA ARG A 437 -19.37 -2.13 13.92
C ARG A 437 -18.54 -1.56 15.06
N SER A 438 -19.11 -1.55 16.26
CA SER A 438 -18.33 -1.34 17.47
C SER A 438 -17.29 -2.47 17.55
N MET A 439 -16.04 -2.14 17.27
CA MET A 439 -14.90 -2.96 17.68
C MET A 439 -14.71 -2.73 19.18
N GLY A 440 -15.37 -3.57 20.00
CA GLY A 440 -15.42 -3.47 21.46
C GLY A 440 -16.71 -2.80 21.95
N ASP A 441 -17.50 -3.52 22.74
CA ASP A 441 -18.85 -3.15 23.20
C ASP A 441 -18.98 -1.74 23.77
N GLN A 442 -19.91 -0.94 23.20
CA GLN A 442 -20.88 -0.11 23.93
C GLN A 442 -22.05 0.24 22.98
N LEU A 443 -23.05 -0.63 22.89
CA LEU A 443 -24.47 -0.33 22.65
C LEU A 443 -25.25 -1.66 22.66
N GLN A 444 -26.04 -1.87 23.72
CA GLN A 444 -26.83 -3.09 23.95
C GLN A 444 -28.07 -3.22 23.04
N HIS A 445 -28.44 -4.49 22.79
CA HIS A 445 -29.75 -5.05 22.34
C HIS A 445 -30.16 -4.88 20.85
N HIS A 446 -30.73 -5.84 20.11
CA HIS A 446 -31.22 -7.23 20.26
C HIS A 446 -31.22 -7.89 18.84
N PRO A 447 -31.36 -9.22 18.69
CA PRO A 447 -31.02 -9.96 17.46
C PRO A 447 -32.25 -10.30 16.60
N THR A 448 -32.07 -10.33 15.27
CA THR A 448 -32.61 -11.35 14.34
C THR A 448 -32.30 -10.98 12.90
N SER A 449 -31.46 -11.77 12.23
CA SER A 449 -31.60 -12.25 10.84
C SER A 449 -30.22 -12.70 10.31
N ARG A 450 -30.05 -14.00 10.03
CA ARG A 450 -28.91 -14.53 9.28
C ARG A 450 -28.97 -13.98 7.85
N VAL A 451 -28.09 -13.03 7.53
CA VAL A 451 -27.78 -12.62 6.15
C VAL A 451 -26.38 -13.14 5.84
N GLN A 452 -26.24 -14.01 4.84
CA GLN A 452 -24.94 -14.37 4.29
C GLN A 452 -24.38 -13.15 3.57
N LEU A 453 -23.45 -12.43 4.21
CA LEU A 453 -22.80 -11.27 3.62
C LEU A 453 -21.65 -11.75 2.73
N LYS A 454 -21.82 -11.64 1.41
CA LYS A 454 -20.76 -11.91 0.42
C LYS A 454 -19.81 -10.70 0.20
N GLN A 455 -20.14 -9.52 0.73
CA GLN A 455 -19.52 -8.23 0.41
C GLN A 455 -19.53 -7.29 1.62
N GLY A 456 -18.61 -6.30 1.65
CA GLY A 456 -18.60 -5.27 2.69
C GLY A 456 -17.75 -4.05 2.34
N GLN A 457 -18.18 -2.88 2.81
CA GLN A 457 -17.33 -1.71 3.00
C GLN A 457 -17.15 -1.51 4.50
N VAL A 458 -15.96 -1.10 4.92
CA VAL A 458 -15.66 -0.82 6.33
C VAL A 458 -15.09 0.59 6.45
N LYS A 459 -15.79 1.45 7.18
CA LYS A 459 -15.25 2.74 7.62
C LYS A 459 -14.65 2.55 9.01
N VAL A 460 -13.38 2.91 9.17
CA VAL A 460 -12.74 3.02 10.48
C VAL A 460 -12.74 4.50 10.87
N VAL A 461 -13.21 4.78 12.08
CA VAL A 461 -13.54 6.15 12.54
C VAL A 461 -12.32 6.85 13.17
N ALA A 462 -11.18 6.16 13.29
CA ALA A 462 -9.90 6.69 13.71
C ALA A 462 -8.77 6.04 12.86
N GLY A 463 -7.57 6.60 12.83
CA GLY A 463 -6.46 6.18 11.96
C GLY A 463 -6.39 6.91 10.60
N GLY A 464 -5.20 6.93 9.99
CA GLY A 464 -4.83 7.64 8.76
C GLY A 464 -4.67 6.75 7.53
N HIS A 465 -3.80 7.13 6.60
CA HIS A 465 -3.57 6.40 5.34
C HIS A 465 -3.10 4.96 5.59
N GLU A 466 -2.08 4.81 6.44
CA GLU A 466 -1.48 3.53 6.85
C GLU A 466 -2.28 2.96 8.03
N LEU A 467 -3.52 2.57 7.77
CA LEU A 467 -4.47 2.18 8.81
C LEU A 467 -3.92 1.06 9.70
N ALA A 468 -3.21 0.09 9.13
CA ALA A 468 -2.64 -1.03 9.88
C ALA A 468 -1.47 -0.61 10.79
N LEU A 469 -0.86 0.56 10.55
CA LEU A 469 0.10 1.17 11.46
C LEU A 469 -0.60 1.96 12.57
N GLU A 470 -1.60 2.77 12.22
CA GLU A 470 -2.18 3.76 13.12
C GLU A 470 -3.34 3.24 14.00
N GLU A 471 -4.05 2.20 13.57
CA GLU A 471 -5.11 1.58 14.36
C GLU A 471 -4.92 0.07 14.45
N GLN A 472 -4.52 -0.38 15.64
CA GLN A 472 -4.39 -1.81 15.95
C GLN A 472 -5.16 -2.11 17.25
N ARG A 473 -6.12 -3.04 17.19
CA ARG A 473 -6.92 -3.44 18.36
C ARG A 473 -7.16 -4.94 18.39
N ASP A 474 -7.22 -5.49 19.60
CA ASP A 474 -7.64 -6.88 19.83
C ASP A 474 -9.16 -7.00 19.61
N ASN A 475 -9.56 -7.96 18.80
CA ASN A 475 -10.93 -8.49 18.84
C ASN A 475 -11.04 -9.42 20.05
N GLY A 476 -10.99 -8.86 21.25
CA GLY A 476 -11.13 -9.60 22.50
C GLY A 476 -12.53 -10.20 22.62
N ALA A 477 -12.72 -11.41 22.12
CA ALA A 477 -13.78 -12.32 22.54
C ALA A 477 -13.12 -13.63 22.98
N ASN A 478 -12.63 -13.65 24.22
CA ASN A 478 -12.53 -14.90 24.97
C ASN A 478 -13.97 -15.40 25.17
N GLU A 479 -14.47 -16.23 24.26
CA GLU A 479 -15.61 -17.11 24.57
C GLU A 479 -15.12 -18.24 25.47
N THR A 480 -14.84 -17.90 26.72
CA THR A 480 -14.93 -18.83 27.85
C THR A 480 -16.14 -18.40 28.66
N ASN A 481 -17.34 -18.75 28.20
CA ASN A 481 -18.50 -18.77 29.08
C ASN A 481 -18.59 -20.17 29.68
N ASP A 482 -18.05 -20.28 30.89
CA ASP A 482 -18.36 -21.34 31.83
C ASP A 482 -19.88 -21.55 31.90
N LEU A 483 -20.30 -22.79 31.68
CA LEU A 483 -21.66 -23.25 31.92
C LEU A 483 -21.95 -23.22 33.42
N ALA A 484 -22.38 -22.07 33.94
CA ALA A 484 -23.04 -22.01 35.24
C ALA A 484 -24.50 -22.47 35.09
N VAL A 485 -24.75 -23.73 35.42
CA VAL A 485 -26.09 -24.29 35.63
C VAL A 485 -26.58 -23.77 36.99
N GLU A 486 -27.44 -22.76 37.00
CA GLU A 486 -28.28 -22.48 38.16
C GLU A 486 -29.63 -23.17 37.99
N LYS A 487 -29.87 -24.12 38.90
CA LYS A 487 -31.15 -24.79 39.11
C LYS A 487 -32.14 -23.78 39.69
N GLU A 488 -33.23 -23.51 38.98
CA GLU A 488 -34.43 -22.99 39.61
C GLU A 488 -35.06 -24.07 40.50
N GLY A 489 -35.35 -23.71 41.73
CA GLY A 489 -36.09 -24.52 42.68
C GLY A 489 -36.61 -23.69 43.84
N GLN A 490 -37.79 -23.09 43.67
CA GLN A 490 -39.01 -23.37 44.44
C GLN A 490 -40.14 -22.42 44.04
#